data_AF-A0A0F6AGV5-F1
#
_entry.id   AF-A0A0F6AGV5-F1
#
_cell.length_a   1.000
_cell.length_b   1.000
_cell.length_c   1.000
_cell.angle_alpha   90.00
_cell.angle_beta   90.00
_cell.angle_gamma   90.00
#
_symmetry.space_group_name_H-M   'P 1'
#
loop_
_entity.id
_entity.type
_entity.pdbx_description
1 polymer ?
#
loop_
_entity_poly.entity_id
_entity_poly.type
_entity_poly.pdbx_seq_one_letter_code
_entity_poly.pdbx_strand_id
1 'polypeptide(L)'
;MNMTFESIEFNGYKRHLSYNLLDPTSNCKELPDAFLRRCFFHYIDFPSPSEMQAIIDVHYPNIKSELIHQALEVFFNLREVRGLKKKPSTSELLDWLKLLLAEDIDPKTLQDKTHQGGLMPLFGALLKNEQDVSLIEKLAFMSKR
;
A
#
# COMPACT_ATOMS: atom_id res chain seq x y z
N MET A 1 14.53 0.69 16.95
CA MET A 1 13.37 1.02 17.81
C MET A 1 13.73 2.30 18.54
N ASN A 2 13.46 3.45 17.94
CA ASN A 2 13.78 4.75 18.56
C ASN A 2 12.52 5.24 19.27
N MET A 3 12.61 5.39 20.59
CA MET A 3 11.57 5.99 21.41
C MET A 3 11.71 7.51 21.32
N THR A 4 10.75 8.19 20.71
CA THR A 4 10.60 9.63 20.82
C THR A 4 9.72 9.95 22.02
N PHE A 5 10.20 10.85 22.87
CA PHE A 5 9.50 11.30 24.07
C PHE A 5 8.94 12.70 23.82
N GLU A 6 7.62 12.85 23.87
CA GLU A 6 6.97 14.16 23.85
C GLU A 6 6.11 14.31 25.10
N SER A 7 6.28 15.43 25.81
CA SER A 7 5.57 15.71 27.06
C SER A 7 4.33 16.54 26.74
N ILE A 8 3.13 15.97 26.95
CA ILE A 8 1.87 16.70 26.79
C ILE A 8 1.32 17.05 28.18
N GLU A 9 1.05 18.33 28.43
CA GLU A 9 0.40 18.80 29.65
C GLU A 9 -1.12 18.79 29.49
N PHE A 10 -1.82 18.11 30.39
CA PHE A 10 -3.29 18.14 30.49
C PHE A 10 -3.67 18.50 31.94
N ASN A 11 -4.41 19.59 32.13
CA ASN A 11 -4.91 20.06 33.44
C ASN A 11 -3.85 20.06 34.58
N GLY A 12 -2.64 20.56 34.31
CA GLY A 12 -1.59 20.70 35.32
C GLY A 12 -0.95 19.39 35.80
N TYR A 13 -1.32 18.24 35.22
CA TYR A 13 -0.68 16.95 35.49
C TYR A 13 0.28 16.59 34.35
N LYS A 14 1.59 16.61 34.65
CA LYS A 14 2.61 16.00 33.78
C LYS A 14 2.51 14.48 33.89
N ARG A 15 1.91 13.82 32.89
CA ARG A 15 2.02 12.37 32.72
C ARG A 15 3.03 12.07 31.62
N HIS A 16 4.04 11.27 31.96
CA HIS A 16 4.95 10.69 30.97
C HIS A 16 4.19 9.59 30.23
N LEU A 17 3.70 9.89 29.02
CA LEU A 17 3.01 8.92 28.18
C LEU A 17 4.03 8.33 27.20
N SER A 18 4.42 7.08 27.42
CA SER A 18 5.17 6.30 26.43
C SER A 18 4.20 5.84 25.35
N TYR A 19 4.17 6.54 24.21
CA TYR A 19 3.40 6.09 23.06
C TYR A 19 4.18 5.00 22.32
N ASN A 20 3.73 3.76 22.45
CA ASN A 20 4.15 2.70 21.55
C ASN A 20 3.34 2.83 20.27
N LEU A 21 3.91 3.44 19.23
CA LEU A 21 3.31 3.44 17.89
C LEU A 21 3.43 2.02 17.32
N LEU A 22 2.44 1.18 17.57
CA LEU A 22 2.30 -0.13 16.92
C LEU A 22 1.65 0.11 15.56
N ASP A 23 2.33 -0.30 14.49
CA ASP A 23 1.74 -0.38 13.14
C ASP A 23 0.63 -1.45 13.15
N PRO A 24 -0.66 -1.08 13.00
CA PRO A 24 -1.77 -2.03 13.05
C PRO A 24 -1.85 -2.94 11.80
N THR A 25 -1.01 -2.72 10.77
CA THR A 25 -1.05 -3.49 9.51
C THR A 25 -0.34 -4.84 9.58
N SER A 26 0.56 -5.07 10.53
CA SER A 26 1.04 -6.42 10.85
C SER A 26 0.06 -7.07 11.83
N ASN A 27 -0.91 -7.81 11.29
CA ASN A 27 -1.59 -8.93 11.96
C ASN A 27 -1.67 -8.80 13.49
N CYS A 28 -2.29 -7.72 13.96
CA CYS A 28 -2.61 -7.45 15.35
C CYS A 28 -3.77 -8.35 15.81
N LYS A 29 -3.68 -9.65 15.50
CA LYS A 29 -4.57 -10.66 16.02
C LYS A 29 -4.13 -10.96 17.43
N GLU A 30 -4.99 -10.52 18.36
CA GLU A 30 -5.10 -10.97 19.74
C GLU A 30 -4.07 -10.39 20.72
N LEU A 31 -3.99 -9.06 20.80
CA LEU A 31 -3.53 -8.45 22.04
C LEU A 31 -4.62 -8.60 23.12
N PRO A 32 -4.28 -9.05 24.35
CA PRO A 32 -5.24 -9.16 25.43
C PRO A 32 -5.95 -7.83 25.71
N ASP A 33 -7.19 -7.88 26.16
CA ASP A 33 -8.04 -6.69 26.40
C ASP A 33 -7.38 -5.62 27.29
N ALA A 34 -6.53 -6.06 28.22
CA ALA A 34 -5.74 -5.19 29.09
C ALA A 34 -4.78 -4.25 28.31
N PHE A 35 -4.33 -4.63 27.11
CA PHE A 35 -3.52 -3.80 26.21
C PHE A 35 -4.38 -2.90 25.34
N LEU A 36 -5.50 -3.41 24.81
CA LEU A 36 -6.41 -2.63 23.96
C LEU A 36 -6.95 -1.39 24.70
N ARG A 37 -7.26 -1.52 26.00
CA ARG A 37 -7.70 -0.40 26.85
C ARG A 37 -6.62 0.63 27.18
N ARG A 38 -5.37 0.38 26.79
CA ARG A 38 -4.22 1.30 26.94
C ARG A 38 -3.70 1.81 25.60
N CYS A 39 -4.28 1.35 24.49
CA CYS A 39 -3.97 1.81 23.15
C CYS A 39 -5.02 2.81 22.67
N PHE A 40 -4.57 3.88 22.02
CA PHE A 40 -5.44 4.75 21.25
C PHE A 40 -5.49 4.22 19.81
N PHE A 41 -6.70 3.92 19.34
CA PHE A 41 -6.92 3.54 17.94
C PHE A 41 -7.20 4.80 17.15
N HIS A 42 -6.31 5.14 16.23
CA HIS A 42 -6.55 6.16 15.23
C HIS A 42 -6.71 5.46 13.88
N TYR A 43 -7.89 5.62 13.29
CA TYR A 43 -8.16 5.09 11.97
C TYR A 43 -7.69 6.11 10.94
N ILE A 44 -6.79 5.69 10.05
CA ILE A 44 -6.33 6.48 8.93
C ILE A 44 -7.02 5.91 7.70
N ASP A 45 -7.81 6.74 7.05
CA ASP A 45 -8.43 6.38 5.78
C ASP A 45 -7.36 6.05 4.74
N PHE A 46 -7.71 5.15 3.82
CA PHE A 46 -6.82 4.89 2.70
C PHE A 46 -6.73 6.16 1.83
N PRO A 47 -5.52 6.61 1.46
CA PRO A 47 -5.35 7.88 0.76
C PRO A 47 -6.07 7.87 -0.60
N SER A 48 -6.66 9.01 -0.94
CA SER A 48 -7.19 9.31 -2.26
C SER A 48 -6.07 9.34 -3.31
N PRO A 49 -6.38 9.28 -4.62
CA PRO A 49 -5.37 9.36 -5.67
C PRO A 49 -4.48 10.61 -5.57
N SER A 50 -5.04 11.75 -5.19
CA SER A 50 -4.29 13.00 -5.00
C SER A 50 -3.34 12.96 -3.80
N GLU A 51 -3.78 12.37 -2.69
CA GLU A 51 -2.94 12.20 -1.50
C GLU A 51 -1.83 11.18 -1.76
N MET A 52 -2.15 10.14 -2.54
CA MET A 52 -1.18 9.12 -2.94
C MET A 52 -0.11 9.69 -3.88
N GLN A 53 -0.48 10.58 -4.79
CA GLN A 53 0.50 11.34 -5.59
C GLN A 53 1.44 12.14 -4.70
N ALA A 54 0.92 12.88 -3.72
CA ALA A 54 1.75 13.65 -2.79
C ALA A 54 2.71 12.76 -1.98
N ILE A 55 2.27 11.56 -1.57
CA ILE A 55 3.14 10.57 -0.92
C ILE A 55 4.26 10.15 -1.89
N ILE A 56 3.93 9.80 -3.13
CA ILE A 56 4.89 9.37 -4.14
C ILE A 56 5.92 10.47 -4.44
N ASP A 57 5.49 11.72 -4.56
CA ASP A 57 6.37 12.85 -4.86
C ASP A 57 7.45 13.06 -3.78
N VAL A 58 7.12 12.78 -2.51
CA VAL A 58 8.08 12.82 -1.40
C VAL A 58 9.10 11.68 -1.50
N HIS A 59 8.66 10.49 -1.92
CA HIS A 59 9.53 9.32 -2.05
C HIS A 59 10.38 9.35 -3.33
N TYR A 60 9.86 9.96 -4.40
CA TYR A 60 10.43 9.88 -5.75
C TYR A 60 10.27 11.19 -6.56
N PRO A 61 11.05 12.24 -6.27
CA PRO A 61 10.84 13.58 -6.82
C PRO A 61 11.12 13.74 -8.33
N ASN A 62 11.75 12.76 -8.98
CA ASN A 62 12.23 12.86 -10.37
C ASN A 62 11.61 11.85 -11.35
N ILE A 63 10.46 11.25 -11.01
CA ILE A 63 9.80 10.28 -11.89
C ILE A 63 8.96 11.00 -12.95
N LYS A 64 8.87 10.40 -14.15
CA LYS A 64 7.93 10.80 -15.20
C LYS A 64 6.49 10.73 -14.67
N SER A 65 5.81 11.88 -14.61
CA SER A 65 4.40 11.97 -14.13
C SER A 65 3.46 10.98 -14.83
N GLU A 66 3.69 10.73 -16.12
CA GLU A 66 2.94 9.74 -16.91
C GLU A 66 3.05 8.31 -16.32
N LEU A 67 4.24 7.90 -15.87
CA LEU A 67 4.44 6.58 -15.26
C LEU A 67 3.64 6.46 -13.96
N ILE A 68 3.67 7.51 -13.12
CA ILE A 68 2.95 7.52 -11.85
C ILE A 68 1.45 7.46 -12.10
N HIS A 69 0.93 8.28 -13.02
CA HIS A 69 -0.49 8.31 -13.34
C HIS A 69 -0.98 6.92 -13.78
N GLN A 70 -0.28 6.28 -14.71
CA GLN A 70 -0.65 4.94 -15.18
C GLN A 70 -0.52 3.90 -14.06
N ALA A 71 0.55 3.94 -13.27
CA ALA A 71 0.72 3.04 -12.13
C ALA A 71 -0.40 3.18 -11.10
N LEU A 72 -0.81 4.41 -10.77
CA LEU A 72 -1.92 4.69 -9.87
C LEU A 72 -3.24 4.15 -10.42
N GLU A 73 -3.51 4.37 -11.71
CA GLU A 73 -4.70 3.84 -12.36
C GLU A 73 -4.77 2.31 -12.24
N VAL A 74 -3.68 1.60 -12.54
CA VAL A 74 -3.64 0.14 -12.41
C VAL A 74 -3.80 -0.29 -10.95
N PHE A 75 -3.14 0.39 -10.02
CA PHE A 75 -3.20 0.09 -8.59
C PHE A 75 -4.62 0.24 -8.01
N PHE A 76 -5.31 1.33 -8.32
CA PHE A 76 -6.69 1.53 -7.86
C PHE A 76 -7.65 0.54 -8.53
N ASN A 77 -7.49 0.27 -9.82
CA ASN A 77 -8.27 -0.76 -10.51
C ASN A 77 -8.09 -2.14 -9.88
N LEU A 78 -6.87 -2.49 -9.49
CA LEU A 78 -6.59 -3.75 -8.77
C LEU A 78 -7.32 -3.80 -7.42
N ARG A 79 -7.37 -2.70 -6.68
CA ARG A 79 -8.09 -2.62 -5.39
C ARG A 79 -9.61 -2.77 -5.52
N GLU A 80 -10.16 -2.52 -6.70
CA GLU A 80 -11.58 -2.71 -7.01
C GLU A 80 -11.93 -4.13 -7.44
N VAL A 81 -10.93 -4.99 -7.69
CA VAL A 81 -11.16 -6.40 -8.03
C VAL A 81 -11.83 -7.13 -6.85
N ARG A 82 -13.00 -7.70 -7.13
CA ARG A 82 -13.76 -8.50 -6.16
C ARG A 82 -13.05 -9.83 -5.91
N GLY A 83 -12.99 -10.25 -4.65
CA GLY A 83 -12.42 -11.54 -4.26
C GLY A 83 -10.96 -11.50 -3.80
N LEU A 84 -10.29 -10.35 -3.88
CA LEU A 84 -8.98 -10.17 -3.25
C LEU A 84 -9.11 -10.27 -1.73
N LYS A 85 -8.32 -11.15 -1.11
CA LYS A 85 -8.28 -11.30 0.34
C LYS A 85 -7.59 -10.12 1.01
N LYS A 86 -6.47 -9.66 0.43
CA LYS A 86 -5.76 -8.48 0.91
C LYS A 86 -5.61 -7.48 -0.22
N LYS A 87 -6.23 -6.31 -0.05
CA LYS A 87 -6.01 -5.19 -0.96
C LYS A 87 -4.58 -4.68 -0.80
N PRO A 88 -3.86 -4.39 -1.90
CA PRO A 88 -2.49 -3.89 -1.84
C PRO A 88 -2.44 -2.52 -1.14
N SER A 89 -1.50 -2.31 -0.23
CA SER A 89 -1.33 -1.07 0.56
C SER A 89 -0.41 -0.07 -0.12
N THR A 90 -0.27 1.12 0.48
CA THR A 90 0.67 2.16 0.05
C THR A 90 2.11 1.66 -0.01
N SER A 91 2.55 0.82 0.94
CA SER A 91 3.90 0.28 0.94
C SER A 91 4.15 -0.65 -0.25
N GLU A 92 3.17 -1.48 -0.59
CA GLU A 92 3.26 -2.36 -1.78
C GLU A 92 3.31 -1.53 -3.08
N LEU A 93 2.56 -0.43 -3.17
CA LEU A 93 2.64 0.49 -4.31
C LEU A 93 4.04 1.10 -4.45
N LEU A 94 4.62 1.59 -3.35
CA LEU A 94 5.96 2.20 -3.36
C LEU A 94 7.04 1.18 -3.72
N ASP A 95 6.92 -0.05 -3.24
CA ASP A 95 7.82 -1.16 -3.60
C ASP A 95 7.68 -1.51 -5.10
N TRP A 96 6.45 -1.55 -5.63
CA TRP A 96 6.21 -1.81 -7.04
C TRP A 96 6.77 -0.70 -7.94
N LEU A 97 6.55 0.57 -7.59
CA LEU A 97 7.14 1.71 -8.30
C LEU A 97 8.67 1.63 -8.31
N LYS A 98 9.29 1.27 -7.18
CA LYS A 98 10.74 1.09 -7.11
C LYS A 98 11.25 0.08 -8.13
N LEU A 99 10.53 -1.03 -8.29
CA LEU A 99 10.89 -2.09 -9.23
C LEU A 99 10.67 -1.66 -10.68
N LEU A 100 9.57 -0.97 -10.99
CA LEU A 100 9.34 -0.42 -12.33
C LEU A 100 10.44 0.53 -12.78
N LEU A 101 10.96 1.36 -11.85
CA LEU A 101 12.06 2.27 -12.12
C LEU A 101 13.39 1.54 -12.28
N ALA A 102 13.63 0.49 -11.48
CA ALA A 102 14.85 -0.31 -11.57
C ALA A 102 14.97 -1.04 -12.92
N GLU A 103 13.84 -1.47 -13.47
CA GLU A 103 13.75 -2.18 -14.75
C GLU A 103 13.51 -1.24 -15.96
N ASP A 104 13.47 0.09 -15.74
CA ASP A 104 13.18 1.13 -16.74
C ASP A 104 11.94 0.82 -17.62
N ILE A 105 10.85 0.38 -16.97
CA ILE A 105 9.62 0.00 -17.67
C ILE A 105 8.95 1.25 -18.27
N ASP A 106 8.66 1.21 -19.58
CA ASP A 106 7.91 2.26 -20.27
C ASP A 106 6.47 2.33 -19.71
N PRO A 107 5.94 3.52 -19.39
CA PRO A 107 4.53 3.69 -19.03
C PRO A 107 3.58 2.89 -19.93
N LYS A 108 3.76 2.93 -21.25
CA LYS A 108 2.87 2.26 -22.21
C LYS A 108 2.72 0.75 -21.95
N THR A 109 3.74 0.10 -21.39
CA THR A 109 3.69 -1.32 -21.04
C THR A 109 2.73 -1.59 -19.87
N LEU A 110 2.44 -0.61 -19.01
CA LEU A 110 1.44 -0.73 -17.95
C LEU A 110 0.01 -0.73 -18.49
N GLN A 111 -0.24 -0.01 -19.60
CA GLN A 111 -1.54 0.01 -20.29
C GLN A 111 -1.75 -1.21 -21.20
N ASP A 112 -0.65 -1.83 -21.63
CA ASP A 112 -0.70 -2.95 -22.55
C ASP A 112 -1.17 -4.24 -21.88
N LYS A 113 -2.50 -4.43 -21.83
CA LYS A 113 -3.18 -5.66 -21.37
C LYS A 113 -2.80 -6.90 -22.20
N THR A 114 -2.01 -6.75 -23.25
CA THR A 114 -1.54 -7.85 -24.10
C THR A 114 -0.21 -8.43 -23.60
N HIS A 115 0.56 -7.68 -22.80
CA HIS A 115 1.79 -8.17 -22.19
C HIS A 115 1.52 -9.26 -21.13
N GLN A 116 2.31 -10.35 -21.16
CA GLN A 116 2.30 -11.44 -20.18
C GLN A 116 0.91 -11.99 -19.76
N GLY A 117 0.00 -12.13 -20.72
CA GLY A 117 -1.28 -12.82 -20.49
C GLY A 117 -2.36 -11.98 -19.80
N GLY A 118 -2.26 -10.64 -19.82
CA GLY A 118 -3.24 -9.74 -19.19
C GLY A 118 -2.82 -9.22 -17.82
N LEU A 119 -1.58 -9.52 -17.42
CA LEU A 119 -1.02 -9.13 -16.13
C LEU A 119 -0.08 -7.95 -16.30
N MET A 120 -0.19 -6.98 -15.39
CA MET A 120 0.75 -5.86 -15.29
C MET A 120 2.16 -6.37 -14.95
N PRO A 121 3.23 -5.73 -15.47
CA PRO A 121 4.60 -6.09 -15.12
C PRO A 121 4.82 -6.09 -13.59
N LEU A 122 5.56 -7.08 -13.09
CA LEU A 122 6.02 -7.14 -11.69
C LEU A 122 4.87 -7.13 -10.65
N PHE A 123 3.68 -7.65 -11.02
CA PHE A 123 2.48 -7.69 -10.17
C PHE A 123 2.69 -8.38 -8.81
N GLY A 124 3.70 -9.25 -8.68
CA GLY A 124 4.07 -9.89 -7.41
C GLY A 124 4.50 -8.90 -6.32
N ALA A 125 4.91 -7.69 -6.69
CA ALA A 125 5.19 -6.62 -5.71
C ALA A 125 3.91 -6.07 -5.06
N LEU A 126 2.79 -6.09 -5.79
CA LEU A 126 1.49 -5.66 -5.29
C LEU A 126 0.75 -6.78 -4.55
N LEU A 127 0.86 -8.02 -5.04
CA LEU A 127 0.13 -9.17 -4.52
C LEU A 127 1.05 -10.07 -3.69
N LYS A 128 1.05 -9.86 -2.37
CA LYS A 128 1.84 -10.68 -1.43
C LYS A 128 1.23 -12.03 -1.07
N ASN A 129 0.04 -12.36 -1.58
CA ASN A 129 -0.67 -13.61 -1.29
C ASN A 129 -0.79 -14.46 -2.55
N GLU A 130 -0.29 -15.69 -2.51
CA GLU A 130 -0.32 -16.64 -3.63
C GLU A 130 -1.74 -16.92 -4.14
N GLN A 131 -2.74 -16.89 -3.26
CA GLN A 131 -4.13 -17.10 -3.65
C GLN A 131 -4.69 -15.92 -4.45
N ASP A 132 -4.28 -14.69 -4.09
CA ASP A 132 -4.67 -13.47 -4.80
C ASP A 132 -3.96 -13.42 -6.16
N VAL A 133 -2.71 -13.88 -6.24
CA VAL A 133 -1.98 -14.07 -7.51
C VAL A 133 -2.74 -15.05 -8.43
N SER A 134 -3.07 -16.24 -7.93
CA SER A 134 -3.78 -17.25 -8.74
C SER A 134 -5.16 -16.78 -9.22
N LEU A 135 -5.87 -15.96 -8.42
CA LEU A 135 -7.13 -15.36 -8.82
C LEU A 135 -6.95 -14.41 -10.00
N ILE A 136 -5.98 -13.51 -9.90
CA ILE A 136 -5.71 -12.50 -10.94
C ILE A 136 -5.21 -13.17 -12.23
N GLU A 137 -4.34 -14.18 -12.14
CA GLU A 137 -3.91 -15.00 -13.28
C GLU A 137 -5.10 -15.64 -14.01
N LYS A 138 -6.07 -16.21 -13.28
CA LYS A 138 -7.28 -16.79 -13.87
C LYS A 138 -8.15 -15.75 -14.55
N LEU A 139 -8.35 -14.59 -13.92
CA LEU A 139 -9.14 -13.50 -14.50
C LEU A 139 -8.50 -12.96 -15.78
N ALA A 140 -7.18 -12.78 -15.77
CA ALA A 140 -6.41 -12.35 -16.93
C ALA A 140 -6.53 -13.35 -18.10
N PHE A 141 -6.46 -14.65 -17.80
CA PHE A 141 -6.66 -15.71 -18.80
C PHE A 141 -8.09 -15.72 -19.39
N MET A 142 -9.11 -15.50 -18.55
CA MET A 142 -10.52 -15.47 -18.99
C MET A 142 -10.85 -14.26 -19.86
N SER A 143 -10.23 -13.10 -19.60
CA SER A 143 -10.42 -11.88 -20.40
C SER A 143 -9.80 -11.95 -21.80
N LYS A 144 -9.03 -13.00 -22.10
CA LYS A 144 -8.31 -13.19 -23.37
C LYS A 144 -9.16 -13.89 -24.46
N ARG A 145 -10.38 -14.33 -24.14
CA ARG A 145 -11.29 -15.02 -25.07
C ARG A 145 -12.33 -14.11 -25.69
#